data_AF-A0A822EZS7-F1
#
_entry.id   AF-A0A822EZS7-F1
#
_cell.length_a   1.000
_cell.length_b   1.000
_cell.length_c   1.000
_cell.angle_alpha   90.00
_cell.angle_beta   90.00
_cell.angle_gamma   90.00
#
_symmetry.space_group_name_H-M   'P 1'
#
loop_
_entity.id
_entity.type
_entity.pdbx_description
1 polymer ?
#
loop_
_entity_poly.entity_id
_entity_poly.type
_entity_poly.pdbx_seq_one_letter_code
_entity_poly.pdbx_strand_id
1 'polypeptide(L)' 'DEYASQQPYSSRVIYKVEAIDPDFGRPLKLPIRYTLTSSNPLYTQFFEIHPLNGTIHLKQELDRDPPNGFDEWLLTIIAA' A
#
# COMPACT_ATOMS: atom_id res chain seq x y z
N ASP A 1 -25.54 7.07 21.55
CA ASP A 1 -25.89 6.78 20.14
C ASP A 1 -25.30 7.83 19.22
N GLU A 2 -24.04 7.63 18.84
CA GLU A 2 -23.30 8.42 17.83
C GLU A 2 -22.06 7.62 17.39
N TYR A 3 -22.26 6.42 16.84
CA TYR A 3 -21.16 5.60 16.29
C TYR A 3 -21.53 4.88 14.99
N ALA A 4 -22.69 5.20 14.41
CA ALA A 4 -23.07 4.71 13.09
C ALA A 4 -22.54 5.67 12.01
N SER A 5 -21.27 5.52 11.60
CA SER A 5 -20.84 5.64 10.19
C SER A 5 -19.31 5.68 10.04
N GLN A 6 -18.67 4.53 9.85
CA GLN A 6 -17.66 4.38 8.81
C GLN A 6 -17.86 2.99 8.21
N GLN A 7 -18.74 2.92 7.19
CA GLN A 7 -18.71 1.82 6.25
C GLN A 7 -17.25 1.70 5.79
N PRO A 8 -16.61 0.52 5.87
CA PRO A 8 -15.24 0.40 5.41
C PRO A 8 -15.31 0.70 3.92
N TYR A 9 -14.73 1.81 3.45
CA TYR A 9 -14.40 1.90 2.04
C TYR A 9 -13.71 0.59 1.73
N SER A 10 -14.35 -0.24 0.92
CA SER A 10 -13.86 -1.57 0.60
C SER A 10 -12.44 -1.38 0.13
N SER A 11 -11.46 -1.78 0.95
CA SER A 11 -10.05 -1.57 0.67
C SER A 11 -9.79 -2.23 -0.69
N ARG A 12 -9.69 -1.42 -1.74
CA ARG A 12 -9.68 -1.91 -3.11
C ARG A 12 -8.24 -2.24 -3.42
N VAL A 13 -7.96 -3.52 -3.66
CA VAL A 13 -6.66 -3.92 -4.20
C VAL A 13 -6.50 -3.25 -5.57
N ILE A 14 -5.48 -2.40 -5.69
CA ILE A 14 -5.15 -1.73 -6.95
C ILE A 14 -3.97 -2.41 -7.65
N TYR A 15 -3.11 -3.08 -6.89
CA TYR A 15 -1.96 -3.80 -7.41
C TYR A 15 -1.41 -4.81 -6.41
N LYS A 16 -0.62 -5.78 -6.88
CA LYS A 16 0.17 -6.67 -6.02
C LYS A 16 1.62 -6.66 -6.51
N VAL A 17 2.55 -6.38 -5.60
CA VAL A 17 3.98 -6.51 -5.84
C VAL A 17 4.49 -7.85 -5.32
N GLU A 18 5.57 -8.34 -5.91
CA GLU A 18 6.25 -9.56 -5.49
C GLU A 18 7.77 -9.33 -5.52
N ALA A 19 8.46 -9.89 -4.53
CA ALA A 19 9.91 -9.91 -4.43
C ALA A 19 10.36 -11.34 -4.10
N ILE A 20 11.58 -11.68 -4.55
CA ILE A 20 12.19 -12.99 -4.34
C ILE A 20 13.57 -12.75 -3.73
N ASP A 21 13.82 -13.38 -2.57
CA ASP A 21 15.14 -13.45 -1.95
C ASP A 21 15.89 -14.68 -2.51
N PRO A 22 17.05 -14.51 -3.14
CA PRO A 22 17.81 -15.60 -3.76
C PRO A 22 18.66 -16.41 -2.75
N ASP A 23 18.49 -16.23 -1.43
CA ASP A 23 19.16 -17.04 -0.41
C ASP A 23 18.72 -18.52 -0.47
N PHE A 24 19.37 -19.29 -1.34
CA PHE A 24 19.17 -20.73 -1.47
C PHE A 24 19.90 -21.50 -0.36
N GLY A 25 19.26 -22.54 0.20
CA GLY A 25 19.90 -23.49 1.11
C GLY A 25 19.96 -23.08 2.59
N ARG A 26 19.35 -21.95 2.99
CA ARG A 26 19.24 -21.59 4.41
C ARG A 26 18.11 -22.38 5.08
N PRO A 27 18.29 -22.88 6.32
CA PRO A 27 17.28 -23.67 7.03
C PRO A 27 16.03 -22.84 7.39
N LEU A 28 16.13 -21.51 7.44
CA LEU A 28 15.02 -20.61 7.70
C LEU A 28 14.81 -19.69 6.48
N LYS A 29 13.66 -19.82 5.83
CA LYS A 29 13.16 -18.79 4.90
C LYS A 29 12.55 -17.67 5.72
N LEU A 30 13.22 -16.53 5.82
CA LEU A 30 12.63 -15.36 6.44
C LEU A 30 11.58 -14.76 5.49
N PRO A 31 10.42 -14.30 6.00
CA PRO A 31 9.41 -13.68 5.16
C PRO A 31 9.90 -12.29 4.70
N ILE A 32 9.80 -12.03 3.39
CA ILE A 32 9.98 -10.69 2.84
C ILE A 32 8.83 -9.81 3.32
N ARG A 33 9.16 -8.64 3.86
CA ARG A 33 8.22 -7.63 4.34
C ARG A 33 8.17 -6.45 3.38
N TYR A 34 6.95 -6.05 3.05
CA TYR A 34 6.69 -4.91 2.18
C TYR A 34 6.33 -3.67 2.99
N THR A 35 6.93 -2.52 2.65
CA THR A 35 6.63 -1.22 3.26
C THR A 35 6.45 -0.16 2.19
N LEU A 36 5.38 0.64 2.29
CA LEU A 36 5.21 1.85 1.49
C LEU A 36 6.01 2.97 2.14
N THR A 37 6.91 3.59 1.38
CA THR A 37 7.73 4.71 1.86
C THR A 37 7.41 5.97 1.07
N SER A 38 7.12 7.07 1.78
CA SER A 38 6.98 8.40 1.19
C SER A 38 7.31 9.46 2.24
N SER A 39 7.96 10.55 1.81
CA SER A 39 8.13 11.74 2.65
C SER A 39 6.86 12.59 2.73
N ASN A 40 5.91 12.37 1.81
CA ASN A 40 4.64 13.07 1.78
C ASN A 40 3.56 12.22 2.48
N PRO A 41 3.00 12.69 3.61
CA PRO A 41 2.03 11.94 4.41
C PRO A 41 0.71 11.67 3.68
N LEU A 42 0.39 12.39 2.59
CA LEU A 42 -0.79 12.09 1.77
C LEU A 42 -0.76 10.65 1.26
N TYR A 43 0.41 10.13 0.89
CA TYR A 43 0.53 8.78 0.33
C TYR A 43 0.05 7.69 1.30
N THR A 44 0.34 7.79 2.60
CA THR A 44 -0.12 6.81 3.60
C THR A 44 -1.57 7.05 4.06
N GLN A 45 -2.15 8.21 3.74
CA GLN A 45 -3.58 8.47 3.90
C GLN A 45 -4.40 7.78 2.80
N PHE A 46 -3.93 7.83 1.54
CA PHE A 46 -4.64 7.25 0.39
C PHE A 46 -4.31 5.77 0.16
N PHE A 47 -3.09 5.34 0.45
CA PHE A 47 -2.62 3.98 0.14
C PHE A 47 -2.10 3.24 1.36
N GLU A 48 -2.25 1.92 1.34
CA GLU A 48 -1.58 1.00 2.26
C GLU A 48 -1.06 -0.21 1.49
N ILE A 49 -0.05 -0.89 2.05
CA ILE A 49 0.45 -2.15 1.52
C ILE A 49 0.41 -3.21 2.61
N HIS A 50 -0.10 -4.39 2.27
CA HIS A 50 -0.14 -5.51 3.20
C HIS A 50 1.27 -6.11 3.34
N PRO A 51 1.82 -6.18 4.57
CA PRO A 51 3.25 -6.37 4.78
C PRO A 51 3.77 -7.75 4.41
N LEU A 52 2.91 -8.76 4.27
CA LEU A 52 3.34 -10.15 4.00
C LEU A 52 3.01 -10.66 2.59
N ASN A 53 2.13 -9.99 1.85
CA ASN A 53 1.67 -10.50 0.54
C ASN A 53 1.79 -9.48 -0.59
N GLY A 54 2.22 -8.25 -0.29
CA GLY A 54 2.50 -7.22 -1.28
C GLY A 54 1.26 -6.59 -1.94
N THR A 55 0.04 -6.85 -1.46
CA THR A 55 -1.15 -6.18 -2.03
C THR A 55 -1.19 -4.73 -1.60
N ILE A 56 -1.22 -3.81 -2.57
CA ILE A 56 -1.44 -2.39 -2.37
C ILE A 56 -2.94 -2.13 -2.44
N HIS A 57 -3.46 -1.44 -1.44
CA HIS A 57 -4.86 -1.06 -1.36
C HIS A 57 -5.03 0.45 -1.41
N LEU A 58 -6.15 0.85 -2.01
CA LEU A 58 -6.65 2.20 -1.97
C LEU A 58 -7.65 2.34 -0.81
N LYS A 59 -7.38 3.27 0.10
CA LYS A 59 -8.16 3.51 1.32
C LYS A 59 -9.35 4.44 1.11
N GLN A 60 -9.28 5.29 0.09
CA GLN A 60 -10.30 6.28 -0.27
C GLN A 60 -10.16 6.68 -1.74
N GLU A 61 -11.19 7.27 -2.33
CA GLU A 61 -11.17 7.68 -3.74
C GLU A 61 -10.08 8.72 -4.04
N LEU A 62 -9.53 8.68 -5.25
CA LEU A 62 -8.49 9.61 -5.71
C LEU A 62 -9.12 10.75 -6.49
N ASP A 63 -8.81 11.99 -6.11
CA ASP A 63 -9.06 13.15 -6.95
C ASP A 63 -7.99 13.25 -8.05
N ARG A 64 -8.43 13.26 -9.30
CA ARG A 64 -7.58 13.33 -10.50
C ARG A 64 -7.63 14.71 -11.17
N ASP A 65 -8.46 15.62 -10.69
CA ASP A 65 -8.71 16.91 -11.33
C ASP A 65 -7.87 18.04 -10.70
N PRO A 66 -7.08 18.79 -11.49
CA PRO A 66 -6.33 19.95 -11.00
C PRO A 66 -7.25 21.08 -10.45
N PRO A 67 -6.78 21.91 -9.50
CA PRO A 67 -5.39 22.04 -9.02
C PRO A 67 -5.05 21.18 -7.80
N ASN A 68 -6.05 20.56 -7.15
CA ASN A 68 -5.86 19.86 -5.88
C ASN A 68 -5.68 18.33 -6.05
N GLY A 69 -6.18 17.78 -7.16
CA GLY A 69 -5.99 16.39 -7.53
C GLY A 69 -4.61 16.10 -8.13
N PHE A 70 -4.27 14.82 -8.19
CA PHE A 70 -3.05 14.32 -8.81
C PHE A 70 -3.41 13.44 -10.00
N ASP A 71 -2.92 13.79 -11.19
CA ASP A 71 -3.02 12.96 -12.38
C ASP A 71 -2.21 11.67 -12.22
N GLU A 72 -1.04 11.74 -11.58
CA GLU A 72 -0.13 10.64 -11.30
C GLU A 72 0.19 10.47 -9.80
N TRP A 73 0.30 9.22 -9.35
CA TRP A 73 0.74 8.86 -8.00
C TRP A 73 1.96 7.93 -8.08
N LEU A 74 3.08 8.34 -7.49
CA LEU A 74 4.31 7.53 -7.45
C LEU A 74 4.48 6.83 -6.11
N LEU A 75 4.30 5.50 -6.08
CA LEU A 75 4.48 4.70 -4.88
C LEU A 75 5.86 4.03 -4.85
N THR A 76 6.66 4.32 -3.82
CA THR A 76 7.91 3.61 -3.56
C THR A 76 7.69 2.51 -2.55
N ILE A 77 7.95 1.26 -2.94
CA ILE A 77 7.82 0.09 -2.09
C ILE A 77 9.20 -0.47 -1.78
N ILE A 78 9.49 -0.68 -0.50
CA ILE A 78 10.66 -1.43 -0.04
C ILE A 78 10.22 -2.86 0.28
N ALA A 79 10.98 -3.84 -0.20
CA ALA A 79 10.87 -5.25 0.15
C ALA A 79 12.19 -5.67 0.83
N ALA A 80 12.10 -6.20 2.06
CA ALA A 80 13.26 -6.56 2.87
C ALA A 80 12.97 -7.76 3.79
#